data_AF-Q2YAM8-F1
#
_entry.id   AF-Q2YAM8-F1
#
_cell.length_a   1.000
_cell.length_b   1.000
_cell.length_c   1.000
_cell.angle_alpha   90.00
_cell.angle_beta   90.00
_cell.angle_gamma   90.00
#
_symmetry.space_group_name_H-M   'P 1'
#
loop_
_entity.id
_entity.type
_entity.pdbx_description
1 polymer ?
#
loop_
_entity_poly.entity_id
_entity_poly.type
_entity_poly.pdbx_seq_one_letter_code
_entity_poly.pdbx_strand_id
1 'polypeptide(L)'
;MLFSLRSAALVIVAASGLLVGCATSEKVQVVQPGDPNLSCNAIKGEFARLDKAQADIDSKRGVTGTNVAAALFWLPGLAYTYYDAGEATRLISDRRSALTTIYNNKNCQ
;
A
#
# COMPACT_ATOMS: atom_id res chain seq x y z
N MET A 1 17.48 18.55 42.35
CA MET A 1 16.49 17.50 41.98
C MET A 1 15.45 18.00 40.97
N LEU A 2 14.80 19.17 41.17
CA LEU A 2 13.75 19.69 40.27
C LEU A 2 14.18 19.88 38.80
N PHE A 3 15.44 20.28 38.55
CA PHE A 3 15.99 20.45 37.19
C PHE A 3 16.16 19.13 36.43
N SER A 4 16.59 18.07 37.14
CA SER A 4 16.76 16.72 36.57
C SER A 4 15.41 16.06 36.26
N LEU A 5 14.39 16.33 37.08
CA LEU A 5 13.02 15.86 36.85
C LEU A 5 12.36 16.51 35.62
N ARG A 6 12.64 17.79 35.37
CA ARG A 6 12.17 18.53 34.17
C ARG A 6 12.82 18.03 32.89
N SER A 7 14.13 17.77 32.90
CA SER A 7 14.83 17.20 31.75
C SER A 7 14.38 15.77 31.46
N ALA A 8 14.15 14.96 32.50
CA ALA A 8 13.61 13.61 32.34
C ALA A 8 12.19 13.63 31.73
N ALA A 9 11.31 14.53 32.18
CA ALA A 9 9.98 14.69 31.63
C ALA A 9 10.00 15.09 30.13
N LEU A 10 10.89 16.01 29.73
CA LEU A 10 11.06 16.41 28.33
C LEU A 10 11.53 15.27 27.43
N VAL A 11 12.48 14.45 27.92
CA VAL A 11 12.97 13.28 27.17
C VAL A 11 11.87 12.23 27.02
N ILE A 12 11.08 11.99 28.07
CA ILE A 12 9.96 11.03 28.02
C ILE A 12 8.88 11.49 27.03
N VAL A 13 8.55 12.78 26.99
CA VAL A 13 7.58 13.35 26.04
C VAL A 13 8.11 13.29 24.61
N ALA A 14 9.39 13.59 24.38
CA ALA A 14 10.00 13.48 23.06
C ALA A 14 10.06 12.01 22.56
N ALA A 15 10.37 11.07 23.45
CA ALA A 15 10.45 9.65 23.11
C ALA A 15 9.08 9.03 22.81
N SER A 16 8.02 9.47 23.49
CA SER A 16 6.66 8.93 23.27
C SER A 16 6.06 9.34 21.91
N GLY A 17 6.53 10.44 21.30
CA GLY A 17 6.16 10.82 19.93
C GLY A 17 6.69 9.89 18.84
N LEU A 18 7.69 9.05 19.13
CA LEU A 18 8.27 8.11 18.16
C LEU A 18 7.46 6.81 18.01
N LEU A 19 6.47 6.56 18.87
CA LEU A 19 5.71 5.30 18.91
C LEU A 19 4.37 5.36 18.15
N VAL A 20 4.00 6.51 17.59
CA VAL A 20 2.74 6.67 16.84
C VAL A 20 2.96 6.36 15.35
N GLY A 21 2.77 5.10 14.98
CA GLY A 21 2.72 4.67 13.59
C GLY A 21 2.13 3.27 13.42
N CYS A 22 0.84 3.16 13.10
CA CYS A 22 0.27 1.92 12.59
C CYS A 22 0.34 1.94 11.06
N ALA A 23 1.28 1.21 10.48
CA ALA A 23 1.34 0.97 9.04
C ALA A 23 0.72 -0.40 8.73
N THR A 24 -0.45 -0.41 8.11
CA THR A 24 -1.02 -1.62 7.49
C THR A 24 -0.82 -1.51 5.98
N SER A 25 -0.08 -2.44 5.38
CA SER A 25 0.01 -2.57 3.92
C SER A 25 -0.80 -3.79 3.51
N GLU A 26 -1.95 -3.56 2.88
CA GLU A 26 -2.79 -4.62 2.37
C GLU A 26 -2.20 -5.13 1.06
N LYS A 27 -1.64 -6.35 1.08
CA LYS A 27 -1.05 -6.96 -0.11
C LYS A 27 -2.14 -7.62 -0.95
N VAL A 28 -2.19 -7.26 -2.23
CA VAL A 28 -3.05 -7.90 -3.22
C VAL A 28 -2.61 -9.36 -3.41
N GLN A 29 -3.53 -10.29 -3.20
CA GLN A 29 -3.28 -11.72 -3.44
C GLN A 29 -3.41 -12.03 -4.94
N VAL A 30 -2.32 -12.50 -5.56
CA VAL A 30 -2.27 -12.79 -7.01
C VAL A 30 -3.33 -13.80 -7.43
N VAL A 31 -3.49 -14.90 -6.68
CA VAL A 31 -4.51 -15.93 -6.91
C VAL A 31 -5.30 -16.11 -5.63
N GLN A 32 -6.63 -16.10 -5.73
CA GLN A 32 -7.53 -16.40 -4.62
C GLN A 32 -8.23 -17.75 -4.85
N PRO A 33 -8.46 -18.54 -3.78
CA PRO A 33 -9.15 -19.83 -3.89
C PRO A 33 -10.54 -19.77 -4.55
N GLY A 34 -11.21 -18.62 -4.49
CA GLY A 34 -12.53 -18.39 -5.10
C GLY A 34 -12.51 -17.98 -6.58
N ASP A 35 -11.35 -17.65 -7.15
CA ASP A 35 -11.26 -17.11 -8.52
C ASP A 35 -11.87 -18.04 -9.60
N PRO A 36 -11.74 -19.38 -9.54
CA PRO A 36 -12.38 -20.28 -10.50
C PRO A 36 -13.91 -20.22 -10.50
N ASN A 37 -14.53 -19.82 -9.37
CA ASN A 37 -15.98 -19.76 -9.19
C ASN A 37 -16.58 -18.42 -9.64
N LEU A 38 -15.76 -17.45 -10.02
CA LEU A 38 -16.24 -16.14 -10.47
C LEU A 38 -17.02 -16.25 -11.79
N SER A 39 -18.09 -15.46 -11.91
CA SER A 39 -18.80 -15.23 -13.17
C SER A 39 -18.05 -14.21 -14.02
N CYS A 40 -18.31 -14.17 -15.34
CA CYS A 40 -17.68 -13.18 -16.23
C CYS A 40 -17.89 -11.73 -15.76
N ASN A 41 -19.08 -11.41 -15.23
CA ASN A 41 -19.37 -10.09 -14.66
C ASN A 41 -18.60 -9.85 -13.36
N ALA A 42 -18.44 -10.87 -12.51
CA ALA A 42 -17.64 -10.75 -11.30
C ALA A 42 -16.15 -10.50 -11.63
N ILE A 43 -15.60 -11.17 -12.66
CA ILE A 43 -14.22 -10.95 -13.12
C ILE A 43 -14.05 -9.52 -13.66
N LYS A 44 -15.02 -8.99 -14.42
CA LYS A 44 -15.02 -7.57 -14.84
C LYS A 44 -15.04 -6.61 -13.64
N GLY A 45 -15.80 -6.96 -12.61
CA GLY A 45 -15.81 -6.24 -11.34
C GLY A 45 -14.44 -6.25 -10.66
N GLU A 46 -13.74 -7.39 -10.65
CA GLU A 46 -12.37 -7.49 -10.14
C GLU A 46 -11.39 -6.63 -10.95
N PHE A 47 -11.50 -6.59 -12.29
CA PHE A 47 -10.67 -5.68 -13.10
C PHE A 47 -10.85 -4.21 -12.72
N ALA A 48 -12.09 -3.77 -12.48
CA ALA A 48 -12.37 -2.42 -12.02
C ALA A 48 -11.80 -2.13 -10.62
N ARG A 49 -11.79 -3.12 -9.72
CA ARG A 49 -11.11 -3.00 -8.41
C ARG A 49 -9.61 -2.85 -8.57
N LEU A 50 -9.00 -3.60 -9.50
CA LEU A 50 -7.56 -3.48 -9.80
C LEU A 50 -7.21 -2.11 -10.40
N ASP A 51 -8.05 -1.57 -11.29
CA ASP A 51 -7.85 -0.21 -11.83
C ASP A 51 -7.91 0.84 -10.72
N LYS A 52 -8.89 0.73 -9.81
CA LYS A 52 -8.98 1.62 -8.65
C LYS A 52 -7.76 1.49 -7.74
N ALA A 53 -7.32 0.27 -7.45
CA ALA A 53 -6.14 0.03 -6.61
C ALA A 53 -4.87 0.61 -7.25
N GLN A 54 -4.72 0.49 -8.57
CA GLN A 54 -3.59 1.08 -9.28
C GLN A 54 -3.61 2.62 -9.20
N ALA A 55 -4.77 3.24 -9.42
CA ALA A 55 -4.93 4.69 -9.29
C ALA A 55 -4.61 5.19 -7.86
N ASP A 56 -5.03 4.44 -6.83
CA ASP A 56 -4.73 4.77 -5.44
C ASP A 56 -3.22 4.70 -5.16
N ILE A 57 -2.50 3.71 -5.69
CA ILE A 57 -1.04 3.61 -5.59
C ILE A 57 -0.36 4.80 -6.28
N ASP A 58 -0.79 5.12 -7.50
CA ASP A 58 -0.19 6.19 -8.31
C ASP A 58 -0.37 7.56 -7.64
N SER A 59 -1.54 7.80 -7.04
CA SER A 59 -1.83 9.03 -6.28
C SER A 59 -0.92 9.19 -5.05
N LYS A 60 -0.54 8.08 -4.40
CA LYS A 60 0.28 8.07 -3.18
C LYS A 60 1.78 8.14 -3.44
N ARG A 61 2.23 7.74 -4.64
CA ARG A 61 3.64 7.86 -5.07
C ARG A 61 4.02 9.26 -5.58
N GLY A 62 3.05 10.12 -5.86
CA GLY A 62 3.29 11.46 -6.37
C GLY A 62 3.85 12.45 -5.33
N VAL A 63 3.83 13.73 -5.67
CA VAL A 63 4.21 14.82 -4.75
C VAL A 63 3.05 15.05 -3.77
N THR A 64 3.02 14.26 -2.69
CA THR A 64 2.09 14.43 -1.57
C THR A 64 2.78 15.20 -0.45
N GLY A 65 2.03 15.87 0.43
CA GLY A 65 2.61 16.56 1.59
C GLY A 65 3.47 15.65 2.46
N THR A 66 3.08 14.37 2.60
CA THR A 66 3.85 13.33 3.28
C THR A 66 5.14 12.98 2.54
N ASN A 67 5.12 12.85 1.22
CA ASN A 67 6.31 12.55 0.43
C ASN A 67 7.27 13.75 0.39
N VAL A 68 6.76 14.99 0.35
CA VAL A 68 7.57 16.21 0.46
C VAL A 68 8.23 16.30 1.83
N ALA A 69 7.48 16.08 2.91
CA ALA A 69 8.06 16.03 4.26
C ALA A 69 9.08 14.91 4.42
N ALA A 70 8.81 13.70 3.87
CA ALA A 70 9.76 12.60 3.87
C ALA A 70 11.01 12.92 3.03
N ALA A 71 10.87 13.61 1.89
CA ALA A 71 12.00 14.08 1.11
C ALA A 71 12.88 15.08 1.89
N LEU A 72 12.26 15.92 2.73
CA LEU A 72 12.96 16.92 3.54
C LEU A 72 13.59 16.34 4.82
N PHE A 73 12.95 15.37 5.47
CA PHE A 73 13.28 14.93 6.82
C PHE A 73 13.61 13.44 6.97
N TRP A 74 13.28 12.59 5.98
CA TRP A 74 13.38 11.12 6.11
C TRP A 74 13.46 10.36 4.76
N LEU A 75 14.57 10.54 4.03
CA LEU A 75 14.80 9.91 2.72
C LEU A 75 14.69 8.36 2.71
N PRO A 76 15.17 7.61 3.73
CA PRO A 76 15.00 6.15 3.74
C PRO A 76 13.53 5.72 3.73
N GLY A 77 12.65 6.44 4.43
CA GLY A 77 11.21 6.16 4.41
C GLY A 77 10.58 6.45 3.06
N LEU A 78 11.00 7.53 2.39
CA LEU A 78 10.56 7.82 1.03
C LEU A 78 10.92 6.69 0.06
N ALA A 79 12.17 6.20 0.12
CA ALA A 79 12.61 5.07 -0.70
C ALA A 79 11.78 3.80 -0.43
N TYR A 80 11.44 3.54 0.84
CA TYR A 80 10.57 2.43 1.21
C TYR A 80 9.14 2.60 0.65
N THR A 81 8.56 3.80 0.71
CA THR A 81 7.24 4.09 0.10
C THR A 81 7.26 3.83 -1.41
N TYR A 82 8.31 4.27 -2.12
CA TYR A 82 8.46 3.94 -3.53
C TYR A 82 8.67 2.45 -3.77
N TYR A 83 9.42 1.74 -2.92
CA TYR A 83 9.59 0.30 -3.07
C TYR A 83 8.27 -0.48 -2.88
N ASP A 84 7.53 -0.19 -1.79
CA ASP A 84 6.27 -0.85 -1.46
C ASP A 84 5.22 -0.65 -2.55
N ALA A 85 5.11 0.58 -3.06
CA ALA A 85 4.23 0.86 -4.18
C ALA A 85 4.64 0.10 -5.46
N GLY A 86 5.95 -0.15 -5.66
CA GLY A 86 6.46 -0.89 -6.82
C GLY A 86 6.06 -2.35 -6.78
N GLU A 87 6.21 -2.94 -5.60
CA GLU A 87 5.75 -4.28 -5.32
C GLU A 87 4.21 -4.39 -5.44
N ALA A 88 3.47 -3.39 -4.97
CA ALA A 88 2.02 -3.35 -5.11
C ALA A 88 1.56 -3.28 -6.57
N THR A 89 2.18 -2.44 -7.42
CA THR A 89 1.94 -2.41 -8.86
C THR A 89 2.20 -3.78 -9.50
N ARG A 90 3.29 -4.46 -9.11
CA ARG A 90 3.63 -5.79 -9.62
C ARG A 90 2.55 -6.82 -9.26
N LEU A 91 2.11 -6.85 -8.00
CA LEU A 91 1.07 -7.77 -7.52
C LEU A 91 -0.28 -7.54 -8.23
N ILE A 92 -0.63 -6.28 -8.52
CA ILE A 92 -1.84 -5.95 -9.30
C ILE A 92 -1.74 -6.49 -10.73
N SER A 93 -0.59 -6.29 -11.37
CA SER A 93 -0.33 -6.82 -12.72
C SER A 93 -0.43 -8.34 -12.76
N ASP A 94 0.21 -9.02 -11.81
CA ASP A 94 0.19 -10.48 -11.69
C ASP A 94 -1.23 -10.99 -11.46
N ARG A 95 -2.01 -10.34 -10.58
CA ARG A 95 -3.42 -10.67 -10.34
C ARG A 95 -4.27 -10.46 -11.60
N ARG A 96 -4.07 -9.37 -12.33
CA ARG A 96 -4.76 -9.10 -13.60
C ARG A 96 -4.48 -10.20 -14.62
N SER A 97 -3.23 -10.67 -14.71
CA SER A 97 -2.84 -11.79 -15.58
C SER A 97 -3.55 -13.09 -15.20
N ALA A 98 -3.59 -13.42 -13.90
CA ALA A 98 -4.30 -14.59 -13.40
C ALA A 98 -5.80 -14.54 -13.71
N LEU A 99 -6.45 -13.40 -13.45
CA LEU A 99 -7.88 -13.21 -13.76
C LEU A 99 -8.17 -13.21 -15.27
N THR A 100 -7.28 -12.65 -16.09
CA THR A 100 -7.38 -12.70 -17.56
C THR A 100 -7.33 -14.13 -18.07
N THR A 101 -6.46 -14.96 -17.49
CA THR A 101 -6.39 -16.39 -17.82
C THR A 101 -7.73 -17.07 -17.55
N ILE A 102 -8.34 -16.81 -16.39
CA ILE A 102 -9.66 -17.37 -16.03
C ILE A 102 -10.77 -16.82 -16.94
N TYR A 103 -10.74 -15.53 -17.25
CA TYR A 103 -11.67 -14.86 -18.16
C TYR A 103 -11.69 -15.52 -19.54
N ASN A 104 -10.50 -15.77 -20.10
CA ASN A 104 -10.32 -16.42 -21.39
C ASN A 104 -10.74 -17.89 -21.34
N ASN A 105 -10.36 -18.64 -20.30
CA ASN A 105 -10.76 -20.03 -20.12
C ASN A 105 -12.29 -20.20 -20.01
N LYS A 106 -12.98 -19.19 -19.48
CA LYS A 106 -14.45 -19.15 -19.41
C LYS A 106 -15.12 -18.62 -20.68
N ASN A 107 -14.36 -18.22 -21.70
CA ASN A 107 -14.85 -17.61 -22.94
C ASN A 107 -15.76 -16.40 -22.68
N CYS A 108 -15.39 -15.54 -21.73
CA CYS A 108 -16.17 -14.38 -21.33
C CYS A 108 -16.18 -13.21 -22.34
N GLN A 109 -15.59 -13.41 -23.54
CA GLN A 109 -15.41 -12.41 -24.58
C GLN A 109 -16.74 -11.76 -24.99
#